data_AF-A0A848HFJ5-F1
#
_entry.id   AF-A0A848HFJ5-F1
#
_cell.length_a   1.000
_cell.length_b   1.000
_cell.length_c   1.000
_cell.angle_alpha   90.00
_cell.angle_beta   90.00
_cell.angle_gamma   90.00
#
_symmetry.space_group_name_H-M   'P 1'
#
loop_
_entity.id
_entity.type
_entity.pdbx_description
1 polymer ?
#
loop_
_entity_poly.entity_id
_entity_poly.type
_entity_poly.pdbx_seq_one_letter_code
_entity_poly.pdbx_strand_id
1 'polypeptide(L)'
;MSQEQTQPKLDEALEKTEQVQRDLEVAAAELGLAHGALQRHLPPRCRKGDVVWAIDQNAALERKVQQAAEELEQVNELLEEARRAA
;
A
#
# COMPACT_ATOMS: atom_id res chain seq x y z
N MET A 1 -31.59 -19.71 -6.09
CA MET A 1 -31.03 -19.59 -4.72
C MET A 1 -29.57 -19.13 -4.71
N SER A 2 -28.92 -18.80 -5.85
CA SER A 2 -27.47 -18.55 -5.90
C SER A 2 -27.06 -17.07 -6.06
N GLN A 3 -28.01 -16.13 -6.19
CA GLN A 3 -27.71 -14.71 -6.41
C GLN A 3 -27.66 -13.90 -5.09
N GLU A 4 -28.45 -14.24 -4.09
CA GLU A 4 -28.50 -13.52 -2.79
C GLU A 4 -27.26 -13.68 -1.90
N GLN A 5 -26.45 -14.73 -2.09
CA GLN A 5 -25.23 -14.95 -1.29
C GLN A 5 -23.99 -14.28 -1.88
N THR A 6 -24.06 -13.73 -3.09
CA THR A 6 -22.91 -13.17 -3.81
C THR A 6 -22.72 -11.69 -3.49
N GLN A 7 -23.82 -10.93 -3.36
CA GLN A 7 -23.78 -9.51 -2.95
C GLN A 7 -23.06 -9.26 -1.62
N PRO A 8 -23.41 -9.94 -0.49
CA PRO A 8 -22.78 -9.65 0.81
C PRO A 8 -21.29 -10.01 0.84
N LYS A 9 -20.86 -11.01 0.05
CA LYS A 9 -19.44 -11.37 -0.08
C LYS A 9 -18.66 -10.38 -0.92
N LEU A 10 -19.32 -9.74 -1.88
CA LEU A 10 -18.71 -8.71 -2.73
C LEU A 10 -18.57 -7.39 -1.97
N ASP A 11 -19.56 -7.03 -1.16
CA ASP A 11 -19.49 -5.88 -0.24
C ASP A 11 -18.35 -6.07 0.80
N GLU A 12 -18.21 -7.27 1.39
CA GLU A 12 -17.09 -7.58 2.30
C GLU A 12 -15.72 -7.50 1.59
N ALA A 13 -15.64 -7.93 0.33
CA ALA A 13 -14.41 -7.85 -0.46
C ALA A 13 -14.02 -6.40 -0.78
N LEU A 14 -14.99 -5.54 -1.09
CA LEU A 14 -14.77 -4.10 -1.29
C LEU A 14 -14.26 -3.44 0.00
N GLU A 15 -14.98 -3.61 1.12
CA GLU A 15 -14.58 -3.01 2.41
C GLU A 15 -13.17 -3.43 2.82
N LYS A 16 -12.84 -4.72 2.63
CA LYS A 16 -11.50 -5.24 2.94
C LYS A 16 -10.43 -4.68 2.01
N THR A 17 -10.73 -4.55 0.71
CA THR A 17 -9.79 -4.00 -0.28
C THR A 17 -9.49 -2.55 0.02
N GLU A 18 -10.52 -1.75 0.28
CA GLU A 18 -10.37 -0.35 0.70
C GLU A 18 -9.59 -0.20 2.00
N GLN A 19 -9.83 -1.06 2.99
CA GLN A 19 -9.10 -1.00 4.25
C GLN A 19 -7.60 -1.27 4.05
N VAL A 20 -7.27 -2.31 3.28
CA VAL A 20 -5.86 -2.65 3.00
C VAL A 20 -5.20 -1.55 2.17
N GLN A 21 -5.92 -0.94 1.21
CA GLN A 21 -5.41 0.19 0.45
C GLN A 21 -5.05 1.36 1.37
N ARG A 22 -5.96 1.76 2.27
CA ARG A 22 -5.70 2.83 3.25
C ARG A 22 -4.50 2.52 4.15
N ASP A 23 -4.41 1.28 4.63
CA ASP A 23 -3.30 0.85 5.48
C ASP A 23 -1.95 0.93 4.74
N LEU A 24 -1.92 0.58 3.45
CA LEU A 24 -0.73 0.69 2.61
C LEU A 24 -0.37 2.15 2.33
N GLU A 25 -1.34 3.03 2.05
CA GLU A 25 -1.07 4.46 1.86
C GLU A 25 -0.45 5.10 3.11
N VAL A 26 -0.97 4.77 4.29
CA VAL A 26 -0.39 5.22 5.57
C VAL A 26 1.03 4.67 5.73
N ALA A 27 1.25 3.38 5.49
CA ALA A 27 2.57 2.77 5.58
C ALA A 27 3.58 3.39 4.60
N ALA A 28 3.16 3.71 3.37
CA ALA A 28 3.99 4.41 2.40
C ALA A 28 4.38 5.80 2.89
N ALA A 29 3.43 6.56 3.43
CA ALA A 29 3.69 7.89 3.99
C ALA A 29 4.66 7.83 5.19
N GLU A 30 4.49 6.89 6.10
CA GLU A 30 5.38 6.68 7.24
C GLU A 30 6.80 6.30 6.80
N LEU A 31 6.93 5.40 5.80
CA LEU A 31 8.21 5.03 5.21
C LEU A 31 8.89 6.22 4.56
N GLY A 32 8.16 7.05 3.82
CA GLY A 32 8.69 8.27 3.21
C GLY A 32 9.20 9.28 4.25
N LEU A 33 8.46 9.47 5.36
CA LEU A 33 8.90 10.31 6.47
C LEU A 33 10.18 9.77 7.13
N ALA A 34 10.23 8.46 7.39
CA ALA A 34 11.40 7.81 7.97
C ALA A 34 12.62 7.89 7.06
N HIS A 35 12.44 7.60 5.76
CA HIS A 35 13.49 7.71 4.75
C HIS A 35 14.01 9.15 4.63
N GLY A 36 13.11 10.14 4.56
CA GLY A 36 13.47 11.55 4.53
C GLY A 36 14.18 12.04 5.79
N ALA A 37 13.79 11.55 6.97
CA ALA A 37 14.49 11.84 8.23
C ALA A 37 15.91 11.26 8.23
N LEU A 38 16.09 10.01 7.80
CA LEU A 38 17.39 9.36 7.67
C LEU A 38 18.29 10.11 6.68
N GLN A 39 17.77 10.51 5.52
CA GLN A 39 18.56 11.28 4.55
C GLN A 39 19.01 12.66 5.09
N ARG A 40 18.13 13.37 5.80
CA ARG A 40 18.40 14.73 6.29
C ARG A 40 19.30 14.76 7.52
N HIS A 41 19.08 13.87 8.48
CA HIS A 41 19.69 13.97 9.79
C HIS A 41 20.86 13.01 10.01
N LEU A 42 21.05 12.00 9.14
CA LEU A 42 22.14 11.06 9.31
C LEU A 42 23.48 11.65 8.81
N PRO A 43 24.51 11.76 9.66
CA PRO A 43 25.80 12.31 9.24
C PRO A 43 26.43 11.45 8.12
N PRO A 44 27.19 12.05 7.17
CA PRO A 44 27.84 11.31 6.09
C PRO A 44 28.80 10.21 6.58
N ARG A 45 29.36 10.38 7.79
CA ARG A 45 30.25 9.39 8.42
C ARG A 45 29.51 8.11 8.83
N CYS A 46 28.21 8.20 9.10
CA CYS A 46 27.33 7.10 9.48
C CYS A 46 26.62 6.47 8.27
N ARG A 47 26.56 7.17 7.12
CA ARG A 47 26.06 6.63 5.85
C ARG A 47 27.13 5.79 5.16
N LYS A 48 27.43 4.62 5.73
CA LYS A 48 28.37 3.65 5.14
C LYS A 48 27.88 2.23 5.34
N GLY A 49 28.28 1.35 4.42
CA GLY A 49 27.96 -0.08 4.49
C GLY A 49 26.46 -0.33 4.58
N ASP A 50 26.07 -1.17 5.54
CA ASP A 50 24.70 -1.64 5.75
C ASP A 50 23.67 -0.52 5.96
N VAL A 51 24.11 0.64 6.46
CA VAL A 51 23.22 1.79 6.66
C VAL A 51 22.77 2.41 5.33
N VAL A 52 23.65 2.49 4.34
CA VAL A 52 23.27 2.97 3.00
C VAL A 52 22.32 1.98 2.36
N TRP A 53 22.64 0.68 2.46
CA TRP A 53 21.78 -0.37 1.96
C TRP A 53 20.39 -0.34 2.60
N ALA A 54 20.29 -0.17 3.92
CA ALA A 54 19.01 -0.05 4.61
C ALA A 54 18.19 1.18 4.17
N ILE A 55 18.84 2.32 3.91
CA ILE A 55 18.19 3.54 3.40
C ILE A 55 17.62 3.29 2.00
N ASP A 56 18.39 2.67 1.11
CA ASP A 56 17.97 2.36 -0.26
C ASP A 56 16.84 1.32 -0.28
N GLN A 57 16.93 0.32 0.60
CA GLN A 57 15.89 -0.69 0.79
C GLN A 57 14.58 -0.07 1.30
N ASN A 58 14.65 0.89 2.22
CA ASN A 58 13.47 1.62 2.67
C ASN A 58 12.79 2.37 1.52
N ALA A 59 13.56 3.05 0.65
CA ALA A 59 12.99 3.72 -0.52
C ALA A 59 12.39 2.73 -1.52
N ALA A 60 13.01 1.57 -1.69
CA ALA A 60 12.47 0.51 -2.54
C ALA A 60 11.18 -0.08 -1.97
N LEU A 61 11.09 -0.23 -0.66
CA LEU A 61 9.89 -0.70 0.02
C LEU A 61 8.75 0.32 -0.07
N GLU A 62 9.04 1.60 0.14
CA GLU A 62 8.07 2.70 -0.03
C GLU A 62 7.42 2.64 -1.42
N ARG A 63 8.23 2.53 -2.49
CA ARG A 63 7.71 2.39 -3.86
C ARG A 63 6.83 1.16 -4.05
N LYS A 64 7.20 0.02 -3.46
CA LYS A 64 6.39 -1.21 -3.55
C LYS A 64 5.06 -1.09 -2.82
N VAL A 65 5.06 -0.46 -1.65
CA VAL A 65 3.84 -0.22 -0.87
C VAL A 65 2.91 0.72 -1.63
N GLN A 66 3.45 1.80 -2.21
CA GLN A 66 2.68 2.72 -3.03
C GLN A 66 2.07 2.00 -4.26
N GLN A 67 2.87 1.20 -4.98
CA GLN A 67 2.39 0.44 -6.12
C GLN A 67 1.29 -0.56 -5.71
N ALA A 68 1.44 -1.22 -4.56
CA ALA A 68 0.43 -2.14 -4.06
C ALA A 68 -0.89 -1.42 -3.71
N ALA A 69 -0.83 -0.19 -3.21
CA ALA A 69 -2.03 0.63 -2.99
C ALA A 69 -2.73 0.98 -4.31
N GLU A 70 -1.97 1.37 -5.35
CA GLU A 70 -2.50 1.66 -6.70
C GLU A 70 -3.12 0.42 -7.36
N GLU A 71 -2.51 -0.77 -7.19
CA GLU A 71 -3.06 -2.02 -7.68
C GLU A 71 -4.37 -2.40 -6.95
N LEU A 72 -4.47 -2.12 -5.65
CA LEU A 72 -5.72 -2.32 -4.91
C LEU A 72 -6.82 -1.34 -5.31
N GLU A 73 -6.48 -0.11 -5.68
CA GLU A 73 -7.44 0.84 -6.25
C GLU A 73 -8.10 0.26 -7.51
N GLN A 74 -7.29 -0.28 -8.43
CA GLN A 74 -7.78 -0.95 -9.64
C GLN A 74 -8.65 -2.18 -9.31
N VAL A 75 -8.27 -2.97 -8.30
CA VAL A 75 -9.09 -4.10 -7.84
C VAL A 75 -10.42 -3.61 -7.28
N ASN A 76 -10.44 -2.50 -6.54
CA ASN A 76 -11.65 -1.92 -6.00
C ASN A 76 -12.60 -1.46 -7.11
N GLU A 77 -12.06 -0.81 -8.16
CA GLU A 77 -12.82 -0.44 -9.36
C GLU A 77 -13.45 -1.67 -10.05
N LEU A 78 -12.68 -2.74 -10.24
CA LEU A 78 -13.17 -3.98 -10.84
C LEU A 78 -14.26 -4.66 -9.99
N LEU A 79 -14.12 -4.63 -8.67
CA LEU A 79 -15.12 -5.16 -7.73
C LEU A 79 -16.39 -4.31 -7.75
N GLU A 80 -16.29 -2.98 -7.86
CA GLU A 80 -17.44 -2.10 -8.02
C GLU A 80 -18.17 -2.34 -9.35
N GLU A 81 -17.43 -2.52 -10.45
CA GLU A 81 -18.01 -2.88 -11.75
C GLU A 81 -18.79 -4.19 -11.67
N ALA A 82 -18.19 -5.22 -11.03
CA ALA A 82 -18.85 -6.49 -10.80
C ALA A 82 -20.13 -6.35 -9.95
N ARG A 83 -20.10 -5.46 -8.94
CA ARG A 83 -21.25 -5.19 -8.06
C ARG A 83 -22.41 -4.51 -8.78
N ARG A 84 -22.11 -3.61 -9.73
CA ARG A 84 -23.12 -2.94 -10.56
C ARG A 84 -23.71 -3.86 -11.63
N ALA A 85 -22.97 -4.89 -12.03
CA ALA A 85 -23.40 -5.87 -13.04
C ALA A 85 -24.16 -7.08 -12.46
N ALA A 86 -24.15 -7.26 -11.12
CA ALA A 86 -24.85 -8.31 -10.38
C ALA A 86 -26.27 -7.89 -9.99
#